data_AF-A0AAE0SXH0-F1
#
_entry.id   AF-A0AAE0SXH0-F1
#
_cell.length_a   1.000
_cell.length_b   1.000
_cell.length_c   1.000
_cell.angle_alpha   90.00
_cell.angle_beta   90.00
_cell.angle_gamma   90.00
#
_symmetry.space_group_name_H-M   'P 1'
#
loop_
_entity.id
_entity.type
_entity.pdbx_description
1 polymer ?
#
loop_
_entity_poly.entity_id
_entity_poly.type
_entity_poly.pdbx_seq_one_letter_code
_entity_poly.pdbx_strand_id
1 'polypeptide(L)'
;MASLALPGSRRGSCLLLCGARVNRTCLEGYECKSNGCGSECYMSANYNQPDNCPPFACDLHCPLGYYRDELKCDQCKCDYSILG
;
A
#
# COMPACT_ATOMS: atom_id res chain seq x y z
N MET A 1 -33.25 -11.29 -32.69
CA MET A 1 -31.85 -11.05 -32.29
C MET A 1 -31.74 -11.38 -30.81
N ALA A 2 -31.16 -12.54 -30.46
CA ALA A 2 -31.02 -12.95 -29.06
C ALA A 2 -29.63 -12.53 -28.57
N SER A 3 -29.57 -11.59 -27.62
CA SER A 3 -28.33 -11.25 -26.92
C SER A 3 -27.99 -12.37 -25.94
N LEU A 4 -26.91 -13.09 -26.21
CA LEU A 4 -26.30 -14.01 -25.27
C LEU A 4 -25.57 -13.19 -24.19
N ALA A 5 -26.24 -12.97 -23.05
CA ALA A 5 -25.53 -12.53 -21.85
C ALA A 5 -24.63 -13.68 -21.39
N LEU A 6 -23.32 -13.56 -21.61
CA LEU A 6 -22.32 -14.49 -21.07
C LEU A 6 -22.43 -14.52 -19.54
N PRO A 7 -22.36 -15.71 -18.89
CA PRO A 7 -22.50 -15.84 -17.46
C PRO A 7 -21.43 -15.00 -16.75
N GLY A 8 -21.89 -14.03 -15.96
CA GLY A 8 -21.13 -13.18 -15.03
C GLY A 8 -19.63 -13.08 -15.31
N SER A 9 -19.25 -12.30 -16.32
CA SER A 9 -17.85 -11.95 -16.56
C SER A 9 -17.28 -11.35 -15.27
N ARG A 10 -16.39 -12.08 -14.57
CA ARG A 10 -15.72 -11.58 -13.37
C ARG A 10 -14.90 -10.36 -13.77
N ARG A 11 -15.42 -9.16 -13.50
CA ARG A 11 -14.67 -7.92 -13.68
C ARG A 11 -13.75 -7.79 -12.47
N GLY A 12 -12.45 -7.90 -12.68
CA GLY A 12 -11.48 -7.50 -11.66
C GLY A 12 -11.71 -6.03 -11.29
N SER A 13 -11.66 -5.71 -10.01
CA SER A 13 -11.75 -4.33 -9.52
C SER A 13 -10.36 -3.84 -9.13
N CYS A 14 -10.00 -2.64 -9.57
CA CYS A 14 -8.83 -1.96 -9.05
C CYS A 14 -9.06 -1.53 -7.61
N LEU A 15 -8.05 -1.70 -6.75
CA LEU A 15 -8.13 -1.30 -5.35
C LEU A 15 -7.46 0.07 -5.16
N LEU A 16 -8.22 1.06 -4.73
CA LEU A 16 -7.72 2.39 -4.40
C LEU A 16 -7.51 2.47 -2.89
N LEU A 17 -6.29 2.23 -2.43
CA LEU A 17 -5.96 2.21 -1.01
C LEU A 17 -5.53 3.59 -0.48
N CYS A 18 -5.05 4.45 -1.37
CA CYS A 18 -4.64 5.81 -1.05
C CYS A 18 -5.03 6.81 -2.14
N GLY A 19 -4.94 8.10 -1.83
CA GLY A 19 -5.16 9.22 -2.75
C GLY A 19 -6.49 9.93 -2.55
N ALA A 20 -6.69 11.01 -3.30
CA ALA A 20 -7.82 11.92 -3.16
C ALA A 20 -9.19 11.25 -3.37
N ARG A 21 -9.27 10.20 -4.20
CA ARG A 21 -10.53 9.49 -4.50
C ARG A 21 -11.11 8.75 -3.29
N VAL A 22 -10.24 8.33 -2.37
CA VAL A 22 -10.61 7.64 -1.14
C VAL A 22 -10.27 8.45 0.11
N ASN A 23 -9.84 9.71 -0.08
CA ASN A 23 -9.40 10.63 0.97
C ASN A 23 -8.44 9.97 1.99
N ARG A 24 -7.50 9.16 1.52
CA ARG A 24 -6.50 8.50 2.38
C ARG A 24 -5.09 8.91 2.00
N THR A 25 -4.31 9.29 3.01
CA THR A 25 -2.89 9.60 2.90
C THR A 25 -2.05 8.44 3.43
N CYS A 26 -0.85 8.28 2.88
CA CYS A 26 0.09 7.25 3.32
C CYS A 26 0.77 7.63 4.65
N LEU A 27 1.39 6.63 5.29
CA LEU A 27 2.25 6.84 6.45
C LEU A 27 3.45 7.73 6.12
N GLU A 28 4.08 8.31 7.14
CA GLU A 28 5.29 9.10 6.98
C GLU A 28 6.38 8.31 6.24
N GLY A 29 7.03 8.93 5.25
CA GLY A 29 8.04 8.25 4.43
C GLY A 29 7.47 7.36 3.32
N TYR A 30 6.14 7.37 3.12
CA TYR A 30 5.48 6.71 2.00
C TYR A 30 4.76 7.70 1.08
N GLU A 31 4.71 7.35 -0.19
CA GLU A 31 4.08 8.12 -1.26
C GLU A 31 3.01 7.26 -1.93
N CYS A 32 1.83 7.85 -2.15
CA CYS A 32 0.77 7.18 -2.88
C CYS A 32 1.12 7.11 -4.37
N LYS A 33 1.28 5.90 -4.92
CA LYS A 33 1.57 5.70 -6.35
C LYS A 33 0.61 4.69 -6.97
N SER A 34 0.43 4.82 -8.29
CA SER A 34 -0.36 3.86 -9.06
C SER A 34 0.45 2.58 -9.26
N ASN A 35 -0.22 1.43 -9.11
CA ASN A 35 0.34 0.11 -9.43
C ASN A 35 -0.17 -0.43 -10.78
N GLY A 36 -0.66 0.46 -11.65
CA GLY A 36 -1.17 0.14 -12.99
C GLY A 36 -2.69 -0.08 -13.05
N CYS A 37 -3.32 -0.51 -11.96
CA CYS A 37 -4.78 -0.63 -11.84
C CYS A 37 -5.30 0.33 -10.78
N GLY A 38 -4.79 0.20 -9.56
CA GLY A 38 -5.21 0.93 -8.37
C GLY A 38 -4.13 1.89 -7.86
N SER A 39 -4.18 2.18 -6.56
CA SER A 39 -3.20 3.02 -5.88
C SER A 39 -2.86 2.45 -4.51
N GLU A 40 -1.57 2.41 -4.20
CA GLU A 40 -1.03 1.90 -2.93
C GLU A 40 0.15 2.78 -2.46
N CYS A 41 0.58 2.59 -1.22
CA CYS A 41 1.64 3.38 -0.61
C CYS A 41 3.00 2.71 -0.82
N TYR A 42 3.89 3.38 -1.56
CA TYR A 42 5.26 2.94 -1.80
C TYR A 42 6.22 3.73 -0.93
N MET A 43 7.32 3.12 -0.54
CA MET A 43 8.39 3.84 0.15
C MET A 43 8.86 5.04 -0.70
N SER A 44 9.04 6.19 -0.05
CA SER A 44 9.63 7.35 -0.72
C SER A 44 11.07 7.04 -1.07
N ALA A 45 11.53 7.53 -2.23
CA ALA A 45 12.93 7.36 -2.64
C ALA A 45 13.92 8.04 -1.68
N ASN A 46 13.45 8.97 -0.86
CA ASN A 46 14.23 9.70 0.13
C ASN A 46 14.11 9.12 1.55
N TYR A 47 13.38 8.02 1.73
CA TYR A 47 13.22 7.42 3.04
C TYR A 47 14.49 6.66 3.43
N ASN A 48 15.08 7.05 4.56
CA ASN A 48 16.13 6.32 5.23
C ASN A 48 15.64 5.94 6.63
N GLN A 49 15.87 4.69 7.02
CA GLN A 49 15.59 4.24 8.36
C GLN A 49 16.58 4.88 9.36
N PRO A 50 16.18 5.14 10.63
CA PRO A 50 17.10 5.65 11.64
C PRO A 50 18.36 4.78 11.84
N ASP A 51 19.51 5.41 12.12
CA ASP A 51 20.81 4.72 12.25
C ASP A 51 20.87 3.69 13.40
N ASN A 52 20.00 3.84 14.41
CA ASN A 52 19.89 2.92 15.53
C ASN A 52 19.07 1.65 15.21
N CYS A 53 18.55 1.54 13.99
CA CYS A 53 17.74 0.41 13.56
C CYS A 53 18.58 -0.67 12.88
N PRO A 54 18.21 -1.96 13.03
CA PRO A 54 18.85 -3.04 12.29
C PRO A 54 18.60 -2.90 10.79
N PRO A 55 19.47 -3.44 9.91
CA PRO A 55 19.22 -3.49 8.48
C PRO A 55 17.85 -4.10 8.18
N PHE A 56 17.03 -3.39 7.40
CA PHE A 56 15.68 -3.83 7.06
C PHE A 56 15.67 -4.61 5.75
N ALA A 57 15.22 -5.86 5.80
CA ALA A 57 14.94 -6.70 4.65
C ALA A 57 13.67 -7.52 4.94
N CYS A 58 12.70 -7.48 4.02
CA CYS A 58 11.41 -8.13 4.21
C CYS A 58 10.84 -8.55 2.85
N ASP A 59 10.34 -9.79 2.76
CA ASP A 59 9.75 -10.34 1.54
C ASP A 59 8.23 -10.08 1.44
N LEU A 60 7.63 -9.50 2.49
CA LEU A 60 6.19 -9.21 2.52
C LEU A 60 5.86 -7.96 1.72
N HIS A 61 4.90 -8.05 0.79
CA HIS A 61 4.33 -6.86 0.17
C HIS A 61 3.29 -6.21 1.09
N CYS A 62 3.60 -5.04 1.64
CA CYS A 62 2.70 -4.26 2.48
C CYS A 62 2.18 -3.02 1.72
N PRO A 63 0.96 -3.06 1.17
CA PRO A 63 0.46 -2.03 0.25
C PRO A 63 0.13 -0.68 0.92
N LEU A 64 0.16 -0.61 2.26
CA LEU A 64 -0.01 0.62 3.03
C LEU A 64 1.25 1.04 3.80
N GLY A 65 2.33 0.28 3.64
CA GLY A 65 3.58 0.45 4.37
C GLY A 65 3.76 -0.53 5.52
N TYR A 66 4.98 -0.54 6.05
CA TYR A 66 5.41 -1.38 7.16
C TYR A 66 5.12 -0.71 8.51
N TYR A 67 4.85 -1.54 9.52
CA TYR A 67 4.75 -1.12 10.90
C TYR A 67 6.09 -0.59 11.38
N ARG A 68 6.04 0.53 12.11
CA ARG A 68 7.19 1.07 12.81
C ARG A 68 7.00 0.94 14.31
N ASP A 69 8.05 0.49 14.97
CA ASP A 69 8.10 0.47 16.44
C ASP A 69 8.32 1.88 17.02
N GLU A 70 8.46 1.94 18.34
CA GLU A 70 8.68 3.18 19.09
C GLU A 70 9.99 3.90 18.72
N LEU A 71 10.97 3.15 18.20
CA LEU A 71 12.24 3.69 17.70
C LEU A 71 12.16 4.14 16.24
N LYS A 72 10.98 4.04 15.63
CA LYS A 72 10.70 4.30 14.21
C LYS A 72 11.45 3.35 13.26
N CYS A 73 11.83 2.17 13.74
CA CYS A 73 12.42 1.13 12.90
C CYS A 73 11.31 0.38 12.16
N ASP A 74 11.51 0.14 10.87
CA ASP A 74 10.60 -0.66 10.08
C ASP A 74 10.68 -2.12 10.54
N GLN A 75 9.51 -2.72 10.72
CA GLN A 75 9.35 -4.11 11.11
C GLN A 75 8.73 -4.88 9.95
N CYS A 76 9.09 -6.15 9.78
CA CYS A 76 8.55 -6.99 8.70
C CYS A 76 7.11 -7.44 9.02
N LYS A 77 6.21 -6.45 9.12
CA LYS A 77 4.80 -6.54 9.45
C LYS A 77 4.07 -5.38 8.78
N CYS A 78 2.93 -5.63 8.15
CA CYS A 78 2.16 -4.58 7.50
C CYS A 78 1.40 -3.71 8.51
N ASP A 79 1.35 -2.41 8.23
CA ASP A 79 0.56 -1.45 8.98
C ASP A 79 -0.73 -1.11 8.23
N TYR A 80 -1.87 -1.34 8.88
CA TYR A 80 -3.20 -1.03 8.35
C TYR A 80 -3.89 0.05 9.17
N SER A 81 -3.18 0.75 10.05
CA SER A 81 -3.74 1.79 10.95
C SER A 81 -4.42 2.91 10.18
N ILE A 82 -3.99 3.17 8.94
CA ILE A 82 -4.62 4.18 8.08
C ILE A 82 -6.00 3.76 7.53
N LEU A 83 -6.43 2.50 7.73
CA LEU A 83 -7.75 2.00 7.31
C LEU A 83 -8.85 2.24 8.35
N GLY A 84 -8.49 2.43 9.63
CA GLY A 84 -9.39 2.61 10.77
C GLY A 84 -9.80 4.06 11.00
#